data_AF-A0A7W5YE73-F1
#
_entry.id   AF-A0A7W5YE73-F1
#
_cell.length_a   1.000
_cell.length_b   1.000
_cell.length_c   1.000
_cell.angle_alpha   90.00
_cell.angle_beta   90.00
_cell.angle_gamma   90.00
#
_symmetry.space_group_name_H-M   'P 1'
#
loop_
_entity.id
_entity.type
_entity.pdbx_description
1 polymer ?
#
loop_
_entity_poly.entity_id
_entity_poly.type
_entity_poly.pdbx_seq_one_letter_code
_entity_poly.pdbx_strand_id
1 'polypeptide(L)' 'MTVTFPLTEKRDPETLLKHLMLHKLSVPGNCVVSLKANVAHVSSSHTTALGTARTAW' A
#
# COMPACT_ATOMS: atom_id res chain seq x y z
N MET A 1 0.69 7.69 -9.20
CA MET A 1 0.03 8.27 -8.00
C MET A 1 0.72 7.73 -6.76
N THR A 2 0.85 8.54 -5.72
CA THR A 2 1.40 8.11 -4.42
C THR A 2 0.32 8.27 -3.36
N VAL A 3 0.19 7.26 -2.51
CA VAL A 3 -0.76 7.20 -1.40
C VAL A 3 -0.02 6.84 -0.12
N THR A 4 -0.43 7.46 0.98
CA THR A 4 0.06 7.14 2.32
C THR A 4 -0.91 6.19 3.01
N PHE A 5 -0.36 5.11 3.56
CA PHE A 5 -1.06 4.10 4.36
C PHE A 5 -0.58 4.22 5.82
N PRO A 6 -1.45 4.51 6.80
CA PRO A 6 -1.06 4.51 8.21
C PRO A 6 -0.69 3.10 8.65
N LEU A 7 0.42 2.97 9.35
CA LEU A 7 0.88 1.73 9.97
C LEU A 7 0.65 1.81 11.48
N THR A 8 0.14 0.73 12.06
CA THR A 8 -0.08 0.58 13.50
C THR A 8 0.36 -0.81 13.94
N GLU A 9 0.37 -1.11 15.24
CA GLU A 9 0.70 -2.47 15.74
C GLU A 9 -0.17 -3.58 15.12
N LYS A 10 -1.40 -3.27 14.69
CA LYS A 10 -2.30 -4.22 14.02
C LYS A 10 -2.26 -4.14 12.49
N ARG A 11 -1.57 -3.13 11.95
CA ARG A 11 -1.45 -2.83 10.52
C ARG A 11 0.01 -2.62 10.19
N ASP A 12 0.76 -3.70 10.33
CA ASP A 12 2.18 -3.77 10.06
C ASP A 12 2.47 -3.80 8.53
N PRO A 13 3.75 -3.66 8.13
CA PRO A 13 4.13 -3.70 6.72
C PRO A 13 3.73 -4.98 5.98
N GLU A 14 3.73 -6.14 6.62
CA GLU A 14 3.34 -7.40 5.97
C GLU A 14 1.84 -7.45 5.70
N THR A 15 1.03 -6.99 6.66
CA THR A 15 -0.41 -6.83 6.49
C THR A 15 -0.72 -5.86 5.35
N LEU A 16 0.07 -4.79 5.20
CA LEU A 16 -0.06 -3.87 4.07
C LEU A 16 0.27 -4.55 2.75
N LEU A 17 1.36 -5.32 2.67
CA LEU A 17 1.73 -6.03 1.44
C LEU A 17 0.64 -7.03 1.03
N LYS A 18 0.06 -7.77 1.97
CA LYS A 18 -1.08 -8.67 1.71
C LYS A 18 -2.29 -7.90 1.18
N HIS A 19 -2.63 -6.77 1.80
CA HIS A 19 -3.73 -5.91 1.37
C HIS A 19 -3.53 -5.36 -0.04
N LEU A 20 -2.32 -4.93 -0.36
CA LEU A 20 -1.96 -4.48 -1.71
C LEU A 20 -2.11 -5.62 -2.72
N MET A 21 -1.65 -6.83 -2.39
CA MET A 21 -1.81 -8.00 -3.27
C MET A 21 -3.27 -8.34 -3.54
N LEU A 22 -4.17 -8.22 -2.55
CA LEU A 22 -5.62 -8.40 -2.74
C LEU A 22 -6.20 -7.41 -3.78
N HIS A 23 -5.60 -6.23 -3.88
CA HIS A 23 -5.97 -5.19 -4.85
C HIS A 23 -5.15 -5.27 -6.15
N LYS A 24 -4.50 -6.41 -6.43
CA LYS A 24 -3.63 -6.62 -7.60
C LYS A 24 -2.44 -5.65 -7.67
N LEU A 25 -1.98 -5.15 -6.52
CA LEU A 25 -0.76 -4.35 -6.39
C LEU A 25 0.35 -5.24 -5.83
N SER A 26 1.33 -5.56 -6.68
CA SER A 26 2.47 -6.43 -6.39
C SER A 26 3.74 -5.62 -6.20
N VAL A 27 4.51 -5.98 -5.17
CA VAL A 27 5.76 -5.31 -4.77
C VAL A 27 6.86 -6.37 -4.65
N PRO A 28 7.98 -6.27 -5.39
CA PRO A 28 8.26 -5.30 -6.46
C PRO A 28 7.48 -5.60 -7.75
N GLY A 29 7.13 -4.57 -8.51
CA GLY A 29 6.44 -4.72 -9.79
C GLY A 29 5.65 -3.48 -10.18
N ASN A 30 4.33 -3.58 -10.12
CA ASN A 30 3.44 -2.47 -10.47
C ASN A 30 3.24 -1.46 -9.32
N CYS A 31 3.91 -1.69 -8.19
CA CYS A 31 3.79 -0.90 -6.98
C CYS A 31 5.15 -0.79 -6.27
N VAL A 32 5.45 0.40 -5.76
CA VAL A 32 6.65 0.71 -4.97
C VAL A 32 6.21 1.12 -3.57
N VAL A 33 6.75 0.49 -2.54
CA VAL A 33 6.46 0.78 -1.14
C VAL A 33 7.69 1.36 -0.47
N SER A 34 7.54 2.51 0.17
CA SER A 34 8.55 3.14 1.01
C SER A 34 8.03 3.22 2.44
N LEU A 35 8.63 2.45 3.34
CA LEU A 35 8.26 2.42 4.75
C LEU A 35 8.89 3.60 5.49
N LYS A 36 8.09 4.27 6.31
CA LYS A 36 8.49 5.26 7.32
C LYS A 36 7.93 4.83 8.68
N ALA A 37 8.39 5.45 9.76
CA ALA A 37 8.12 5.02 11.14
C ALA A 37 6.66 4.60 11.41
N ASN A 38 5.68 5.43 11.03
CA ASN A 38 4.26 5.17 11.29
C ASN A 38 3.40 5.13 10.01
N VAL A 39 4.03 5.15 8.84
CA VAL A 39 3.33 5.22 7.56
C VAL A 39 4.10 4.53 6.45
N ALA A 40 3.38 3.94 5.51
CA ALA A 40 3.94 3.45 4.26
C ALA A 40 3.49 4.33 3.11
N HIS A 41 4.44 4.78 2.28
CA HIS A 41 4.14 5.48 1.05
C HIS A 41 4.15 4.48 -0.09
N VAL A 42 3.01 4.36 -0.76
CA VAL A 42 2.78 3.39 -1.80
C VAL A 42 2.56 4.14 -3.10
N SER A 43 3.42 3.90 -4.08
CA SER A 43 3.35 4.56 -5.39
C SER A 43 3.05 3.53 -6.48
N SER A 44 2.05 3.80 -7.30
CA SER A 44 1.68 2.94 -8.43
C SER A 44 1.16 3.77 -9.60
N SER A 45 1.34 3.24 -10.82
CA SER A 45 0.67 3.72 -12.03
C SER A 45 -0.81 3.31 -12.08
N HIS A 46 -1.21 2.27 -11.35
CA HIS A 46 -2.61 1.84 -11.23
C HIS A 46 -3.37 2.67 -10.21
N THR A 47 -3.70 3.91 -10.59
CA THR A 47 -4.32 4.91 -9.71
C THR A 47 -5.66 4.46 -9.12
N THR A 48 -6.50 3.78 -9.90
CA THR A 48 -7.80 3.25 -9.42
C THR A 48 -7.62 2.15 -8.38
N ALA A 49 -6.76 1.15 -8.66
CA ALA A 49 -6.49 0.06 -7.73
C ALA A 49 -5.87 0.57 -6.42
N LEU A 50 -4.94 1.52 -6.52
CA LEU A 50 -4.32 2.17 -5.37
C LEU A 50 -5.30 3.02 -4.56
N GLY A 51 -6.22 3.72 -5.24
CA GLY A 51 -7.30 4.48 -4.61
C GLY A 51 -8.27 3.58 -3.85
N THR A 52 -8.70 2.47 -4.45
CA THR A 52 -9.56 1.48 -3.79
C THR A 52 -8.85 0.84 -2.60
N ALA A 53 -7.58 0.45 -2.76
CA ALA A 53 -6.78 -0.09 -1.67
C ALA A 53 -6.67 0.91 -0.50
N ARG A 54 -6.50 2.20 -0.79
CA ARG A 54 -6.48 3.25 0.25
C ARG A 54 -7.79 3.32 1.03
N THR A 55 -8.91 3.35 0.33
CA THR A 55 -10.23 3.49 0.96
C THR A 55 -10.61 2.27 1.80
N ALA A 56 -10.15 1.07 1.39
CA ALA A 56 -10.37 -0.17 2.12
C ALA A 56 -9.35 -0.42 3.24
N TRP A 57 -8.31 0.40 3.37
CA TRP A 57 -7.28 0.30 4.39
C TRP A 57 -7.68 1.06 5.65
#